data_AF-A0A5J4UC21-F1
#
_entry.id   AF-A0A5J4UC21-F1
#
_cell.length_a   1.000
_cell.length_b   1.000
_cell.length_c   1.000
_cell.angle_alpha   90.00
_cell.angle_beta   90.00
_cell.angle_gamma   90.00
#
_symmetry.space_group_name_H-M   'P 1'
#
loop_
_entity.id
_entity.type
_entity.pdbx_description
1 polymer ?
#
loop_
_entity_poly.entity_id
_entity_poly.type
_entity_poly.pdbx_seq_one_letter_code
_entity_poly.pdbx_strand_id
1 'polypeptide(L)'
;HPCKFNLHELLKFGIQAVESLKELHKAGFVHRDVKPDNFVIGNQQNTTGFIYLIDFGLCKKLHKENGVIVKPLQISNFRGTLRYASPNAHKRIEFGRQDDIISLFYVLIELSIGKLPWSRHCLIIKAYLSWRSFNQTTTKRIPKFRGLYILLRLY
;
A
#
# COMPACT_ATOMS: atom_id res chain seq x y z
N HIS A 1 20.53 -2.07 -3.21
CA HIS A 1 19.54 -2.69 -4.12
C HIS A 1 18.43 -3.31 -3.28
N PRO A 2 17.14 -3.25 -3.64
CA PRO A 2 16.13 -4.04 -2.94
C PRO A 2 16.57 -5.52 -2.98
N CYS A 3 16.64 -6.15 -1.81
CA CYS A 3 17.11 -7.53 -1.67
C CYS A 3 16.17 -8.45 -2.44
N LYS A 4 16.67 -9.03 -3.54
CA LYS A 4 15.93 -10.04 -4.28
C LYS A 4 15.96 -11.33 -3.48
N PHE A 5 14.80 -11.82 -3.07
CA PHE A 5 14.68 -13.06 -2.33
C PHE A 5 14.78 -14.25 -3.27
N ASN A 6 15.40 -15.33 -2.79
CA ASN A 6 15.24 -16.63 -3.42
C ASN A 6 13.83 -17.19 -3.12
N LEU A 7 13.45 -18.28 -3.78
CA LEU A 7 12.10 -18.85 -3.65
C LEU A 7 11.76 -19.23 -2.20
N HIS A 8 12.72 -19.81 -1.47
CA HIS A 8 12.51 -20.22 -0.08
C HIS A 8 12.27 -19.02 0.84
N GLU A 9 13.09 -17.97 0.73
CA GLU A 9 12.93 -16.72 1.48
C GLU A 9 11.59 -16.04 1.17
N LEU A 10 11.21 -15.99 -0.11
CA LEU A 10 9.96 -15.38 -0.58
C LEU A 10 8.73 -16.10 -0.03
N LEU A 11 8.73 -17.44 -0.09
CA LEU A 11 7.62 -18.25 0.44
C LEU A 11 7.53 -18.15 1.96
N LYS A 12 8.67 -18.22 2.66
CA LYS A 12 8.72 -18.05 4.11
C LYS A 12 8.18 -16.68 4.54
N PHE A 13 8.54 -15.63 3.80
CA PHE A 13 8.02 -14.29 4.04
C PHE A 13 6.52 -14.20 3.74
N GLY A 14 6.09 -14.68 2.57
CA GLY A 14 4.71 -14.60 2.13
C GLY A 14 3.73 -15.29 3.07
N ILE A 15 4.08 -16.48 3.57
CA ILE A 15 3.25 -17.23 4.53
C ILE A 15 3.04 -16.42 5.81
N GLN A 16 4.13 -15.97 6.44
CA GLN A 16 4.05 -15.22 7.71
C GLN A 16 3.36 -13.85 7.55
N ALA A 17 3.57 -13.18 6.41
CA ALA A 17 2.90 -11.91 6.11
C ALA A 17 1.39 -12.08 5.93
N VAL A 18 0.95 -13.14 5.24
CA VAL A 18 -0.48 -13.47 5.11
C VAL A 18 -1.09 -13.80 6.48
N GLU A 19 -0.40 -14.57 7.31
CA GLU A 19 -0.85 -14.90 8.67
C GLU A 19 -1.00 -13.64 9.53
N SER A 20 -0.02 -12.73 9.49
CA SER A 20 -0.07 -11.46 10.21
C SER A 20 -1.27 -10.60 9.80
N LEU A 21 -1.51 -10.46 8.49
CA LEU A 21 -2.66 -9.71 7.97
C LEU A 21 -3.99 -10.39 8.32
N LYS A 22 -4.04 -11.73 8.29
CA LYS A 22 -5.22 -12.50 8.68
C LYS A 22 -5.61 -12.23 10.13
N GLU A 23 -4.64 -12.22 11.05
CA GLU A 23 -4.92 -11.91 12.46
C GLU A 23 -5.36 -10.46 12.66
N LEU A 24 -4.73 -9.50 11.98
CA LEU A 24 -5.18 -8.11 11.98
C LEU A 24 -6.62 -7.96 11.47
N HIS A 25 -6.96 -8.65 10.39
CA HIS A 25 -8.29 -8.62 9.79
C HIS A 25 -9.34 -9.27 10.69
N LYS A 26 -8.98 -10.36 11.39
CA LYS A 26 -9.85 -10.99 12.41
C LYS A 26 -10.12 -10.04 13.58
N ALA A 27 -9.13 -9.28 14.01
CA ALA A 27 -9.29 -8.22 15.01
C ALA A 27 -10.17 -7.05 14.52
N GLY A 28 -10.55 -7.05 13.23
CA GLY A 28 -11.50 -6.10 12.66
C GLY A 28 -10.85 -4.83 12.11
N PHE A 29 -9.57 -4.88 11.76
CA PHE A 29 -8.83 -3.75 11.20
C PHE A 29 -8.28 -4.06 9.80
N VAL A 30 -8.03 -3.00 9.03
CA VAL A 30 -7.27 -3.02 7.78
C VAL A 30 -5.99 -2.21 8.00
N HIS A 31 -4.84 -2.69 7.50
CA HIS A 31 -3.53 -2.07 7.72
C HIS A 31 -3.37 -0.76 6.94
N ARG A 32 -3.75 -0.75 5.66
CA ARG A 32 -3.69 0.38 4.71
C ARG A 32 -2.29 0.88 4.31
N ASP A 33 -1.22 0.36 4.91
CA ASP A 33 0.17 0.67 4.53
C ASP A 33 1.07 -0.57 4.51
N VAL A 34 0.64 -1.61 3.80
CA VAL A 34 1.44 -2.83 3.63
C VAL A 34 2.60 -2.53 2.66
N LYS A 35 3.83 -2.64 3.17
CA LYS A 35 5.09 -2.37 2.46
C LYS A 35 6.24 -3.15 3.14
N PRO A 36 7.37 -3.38 2.45
CA PRO A 36 8.47 -4.16 3.02
C PRO A 36 9.00 -3.59 4.34
N ASP A 37 9.07 -2.26 4.46
CA ASP A 37 9.56 -1.55 5.64
C ASP A 37 8.74 -1.82 6.91
N ASN A 38 7.47 -2.22 6.77
CA ASN A 38 6.59 -2.52 7.89
C ASN A 38 6.62 -4.01 8.30
N PHE A 39 7.52 -4.81 7.71
CA PHE A 39 7.79 -6.18 8.13
C PHE A 39 9.22 -6.29 8.65
N VAL A 40 9.37 -6.72 9.90
CA VAL A 40 10.67 -6.83 10.58
C VAL A 40 10.93 -8.25 11.05
N ILE A 41 12.20 -8.62 11.17
CA ILE A 41 12.61 -9.94 11.65
C ILE A 41 12.94 -9.84 13.15
N GLY A 42 12.55 -10.84 13.92
CA GLY A 42 12.90 -10.94 15.34
C GLY A 42 14.42 -10.90 15.57
N ASN A 43 14.85 -10.17 16.60
CA ASN A 43 16.27 -9.90 16.88
C ASN A 43 16.86 -10.76 18.02
N GLN A 44 16.06 -11.65 18.62
CA GLN A 44 16.47 -12.57 19.68
C GLN A 44 16.61 -13.99 19.14
N GLN A 45 17.46 -14.82 19.74
CA GLN A 45 17.72 -16.20 19.30
C GLN A 45 16.45 -17.03 19.09
N ASN A 46 15.47 -16.92 19.99
CA ASN A 46 14.17 -17.59 19.93
C ASN A 46 13.18 -16.98 18.93
N THR A 47 13.42 -15.74 18.50
CA THR A 47 12.57 -15.02 17.51
C THR A 47 13.19 -14.95 16.12
N THR A 48 14.41 -15.47 15.96
CA THR A 48 15.12 -15.46 14.69
C THR A 48 14.31 -16.20 13.63
N GLY A 49 14.05 -15.55 12.49
CA GLY A 49 13.28 -16.14 11.39
C GLY A 49 11.76 -15.96 11.49
N PHE A 50 11.25 -15.35 12.57
CA PHE A 50 9.89 -14.84 12.63
C PHE A 50 9.81 -13.44 12.05
N ILE A 51 8.74 -13.19 11.30
CA ILE A 51 8.43 -11.90 10.67
C ILE A 51 7.26 -11.27 11.41
N TYR A 52 7.42 -10.02 11.80
CA TYR A 52 6.44 -9.24 12.54
C TYR A 52 5.95 -8.08 11.67
N LEU A 53 4.63 -7.90 11.64
CA LEU A 53 3.99 -6.71 11.09
C LEU A 53 4.03 -5.58 12.13
N ILE A 54 4.51 -4.40 11.73
CA ILE A 54 4.63 -3.21 12.57
C ILE A 54 3.92 -2.01 11.94
N ASP A 55 3.91 -0.88 12.67
CA ASP A 55 3.34 0.41 12.25
C ASP A 55 1.84 0.37 11.93
N PHE A 56 1.05 0.30 13.00
CA PHE A 56 -0.41 0.37 12.94
C PHE A 56 -0.95 1.80 12.86
N GLY A 57 -0.11 2.82 12.66
CA GLY A 57 -0.51 4.24 12.70
C GLY A 57 -1.51 4.63 11.61
N LEU A 58 -1.54 3.88 10.51
CA LEU A 58 -2.50 4.03 9.43
C LEU A 58 -3.62 2.99 9.46
N CYS A 59 -3.70 2.11 10.46
CA CYS A 59 -4.79 1.14 10.54
C CYS A 59 -6.17 1.83 10.64
N LYS A 60 -7.20 1.15 10.14
CA LYS A 60 -8.59 1.60 10.29
C LYS A 60 -9.49 0.42 10.59
N LYS A 61 -10.49 0.66 11.44
CA LYS A 61 -11.51 -0.34 11.77
C LYS A 61 -12.33 -0.65 10.51
N LEU A 62 -12.46 -1.93 10.18
CA LEU A 62 -13.35 -2.39 9.14
C LEU A 62 -14.78 -2.03 9.52
N HIS A 63 -15.50 -1.41 8.59
CA HIS A 63 -16.89 -1.06 8.81
C HIS A 63 -17.74 -2.34 8.80
N LYS A 64 -18.60 -2.49 9.80
CA LYS A 64 -19.50 -3.63 9.94
C LYS A 64 -20.92 -3.14 10.13
N GLU A 65 -21.85 -3.73 9.39
CA GLU A 65 -23.29 -3.58 9.59
C GLU A 65 -23.84 -4.98 9.91
N ASN A 66 -24.55 -5.11 11.04
CA ASN A 66 -25.10 -6.40 11.51
C ASN A 66 -24.06 -7.54 11.58
N GLY A 67 -22.82 -7.22 11.94
CA GLY A 67 -21.71 -8.18 12.03
C GLY A 67 -21.05 -8.52 10.68
N VAL A 68 -21.62 -8.08 9.56
CA VAL A 68 -21.07 -8.27 8.21
C VAL A 68 -20.18 -7.10 7.84
N ILE A 69 -18.99 -7.38 7.28
CA ILE A 69 -18.09 -6.33 6.80
C ILE A 69 -18.67 -5.70 5.53
N VAL A 70 -18.96 -4.41 5.57
CA VAL A 70 -19.54 -3.64 4.46
C VAL A 70 -18.53 -2.61 3.97
N LYS A 71 -18.47 -2.40 2.65
CA LYS A 71 -17.65 -1.33 2.07
C LYS A 71 -18.31 0.01 2.38
N PRO A 72 -17.64 0.95 3.07
CA PRO A 72 -18.21 2.26 3.30
C PRO A 72 -18.46 2.99 1.98
N LEU A 73 -19.59 3.68 1.88
CA LEU A 73 -19.95 4.51 0.72
C LEU A 73 -19.14 5.83 0.64
N GLN A 74 -18.13 5.99 1.50
CA GLN A 74 -17.40 7.24 1.72
C GLN A 74 -16.12 7.32 0.89
N ILE A 75 -15.77 8.54 0.48
CA ILE A 75 -14.50 8.85 -0.17
C ILE A 75 -13.38 8.75 0.86
N SER A 76 -12.35 7.96 0.57
CA SER A 76 -11.18 7.79 1.43
C SER A 76 -10.09 8.81 1.10
N ASN A 77 -9.60 9.50 2.13
CA ASN A 77 -8.35 10.24 2.05
C ASN A 77 -7.19 9.26 2.15
N PHE A 78 -6.67 8.84 1.00
CA PHE A 78 -5.50 7.96 0.93
C PHE A 78 -4.28 8.59 1.64
N ARG A 79 -3.69 7.85 2.58
CA ARG A 79 -2.49 8.26 3.35
C ARG A 79 -1.35 7.24 3.31
N GLY A 80 -1.50 6.16 2.55
CA GLY A 80 -0.52 5.06 2.50
C GLY A 80 0.59 5.27 1.47
N THR A 81 1.41 4.25 1.27
CA THR A 81 2.48 4.23 0.29
C THR A 81 1.96 3.92 -1.11
N LEU A 82 1.94 4.92 -2.00
CA LEU A 82 1.42 4.79 -3.39
C LEU A 82 2.02 3.63 -4.19
N ARG A 83 3.26 3.21 -3.90
CA ARG A 83 3.92 2.14 -4.65
C ARG A 83 3.20 0.80 -4.52
N TYR A 84 2.66 0.50 -3.35
CA TYR A 84 2.00 -0.78 -3.08
C TYR A 84 0.49 -0.61 -2.99
N ALA A 85 -0.04 0.59 -3.24
CA ALA A 85 -1.46 0.88 -3.09
C ALA A 85 -2.28 0.13 -4.15
N SER A 86 -3.43 -0.42 -3.74
CA SER A 86 -4.35 -1.10 -4.66
C SER A 86 -4.98 -0.13 -5.67
N PRO A 87 -5.58 -0.62 -6.77
CA PRO A 87 -6.36 0.24 -7.67
C PRO A 87 -7.49 1.01 -6.98
N ASN A 88 -8.09 0.45 -5.93
CA ASN A 88 -9.15 1.13 -5.15
C ASN A 88 -8.60 2.35 -4.40
N ALA A 89 -7.40 2.23 -3.85
CA ALA A 89 -6.70 3.33 -3.18
C ALA A 89 -6.51 4.53 -4.12
N HIS A 90 -6.08 4.27 -5.36
CA HIS A 90 -5.89 5.30 -6.38
C HIS A 90 -7.22 5.96 -6.79
N LYS A 91 -8.32 5.21 -6.73
CA LYS A 91 -9.68 5.69 -7.00
C LYS A 91 -10.34 6.36 -5.77
N ARG A 92 -9.62 6.50 -4.65
CA ARG A 92 -10.14 7.05 -3.38
C ARG A 92 -11.35 6.27 -2.83
N ILE A 93 -11.44 4.99 -3.19
CA ILE A 93 -12.41 4.07 -2.61
C ILE A 93 -11.90 3.65 -1.23
N GLU A 94 -12.81 3.49 -0.28
CA GLU A 94 -12.45 3.04 1.07
C GLU A 94 -11.77 1.68 1.07
N PHE A 95 -10.74 1.56 1.91
CA PHE A 95 -9.89 0.38 2.00
C PHE A 95 -10.62 -0.77 2.68
N GLY A 96 -10.54 -1.95 2.09
CA GLY A 96 -10.93 -3.19 2.72
C GLY A 96 -9.78 -4.18 2.83
N ARG A 97 -10.08 -5.36 3.37
CA ARG A 97 -9.14 -6.47 3.55
C ARG A 97 -8.42 -6.85 2.25
N GLN A 98 -9.14 -6.84 1.13
CA GLN A 98 -8.58 -7.15 -0.19
C GLN A 98 -7.46 -6.19 -0.60
N ASP A 99 -7.50 -4.93 -0.13
CA ASP A 99 -6.52 -3.93 -0.51
C ASP A 99 -5.16 -4.20 0.15
N ASP A 100 -5.14 -4.67 1.40
CA ASP A 100 -3.91 -5.14 2.06
C ASP A 100 -3.30 -6.36 1.34
N ILE A 101 -4.14 -7.29 0.85
CA ILE A 101 -3.68 -8.48 0.11
C ILE A 101 -3.09 -8.10 -1.25
N ILE A 102 -3.71 -7.15 -1.96
CA ILE A 102 -3.16 -6.61 -3.21
C ILE A 102 -1.80 -5.94 -2.96
N SER A 103 -1.71 -5.14 -1.88
CA SER A 103 -0.44 -4.53 -1.49
C SER A 103 0.63 -5.57 -1.18
N LEU A 104 0.29 -6.63 -0.43
CA LEU A 104 1.20 -7.74 -0.17
C LEU A 104 1.64 -8.45 -1.46
N PHE A 105 0.74 -8.65 -2.42
CA PHE A 105 1.09 -9.23 -3.72
C PHE A 105 2.13 -8.37 -4.45
N TYR A 106 1.99 -7.06 -4.45
CA TYR A 106 3.01 -6.16 -5.01
C TYR A 106 4.33 -6.21 -4.26
N VAL A 107 4.31 -6.36 -2.93
CA VAL A 107 5.53 -6.61 -2.15
C VAL A 107 6.23 -7.90 -2.58
N LEU A 108 5.49 -9.01 -2.75
CA LEU A 108 6.07 -10.28 -3.19
C LEU A 108 6.65 -10.21 -4.61
N ILE A 109 5.99 -9.51 -5.53
CA ILE A 109 6.56 -9.24 -6.87
C ILE A 109 7.85 -8.43 -6.76
N GLU A 110 7.88 -7.39 -5.93
CA GLU A 110 9.09 -6.58 -5.78
C GLU A 110 10.23 -7.38 -5.15
N LEU A 111 9.97 -8.19 -4.13
CA LEU A 111 10.97 -9.05 -3.49
C LEU A 111 11.47 -10.16 -4.44
N SER A 112 10.62 -10.67 -5.35
CA SER A 112 11.01 -11.71 -6.30
C SER A 112 11.76 -11.19 -7.53
N ILE A 113 11.37 -10.03 -8.07
CA ILE A 113 11.93 -9.46 -9.32
C ILE A 113 12.98 -8.38 -9.02
N GLY A 114 12.93 -7.77 -7.84
CA GLY A 114 13.76 -6.64 -7.42
C GLY A 114 13.20 -5.26 -7.82
N LYS A 115 12.06 -5.19 -8.52
CA LYS A 115 11.40 -3.92 -8.88
C LYS A 115 9.94 -4.12 -9.29
N LEU A 116 9.12 -3.10 -9.06
CA LEU A 116 7.80 -2.97 -9.71
C LEU A 116 7.90 -2.12 -11.00
N PRO A 117 7.09 -2.40 -12.03
CA PRO A 117 7.11 -1.64 -13.30
C PRO A 117 6.91 -0.13 -13.12
N TRP A 118 6.12 0.28 -12.12
CA TRP A 118 5.83 1.68 -11.81
C TRP A 118 6.78 2.33 -10.79
N SER A 119 7.84 1.65 -10.34
CA SER A 119 8.76 2.17 -9.31
C SER A 119 9.43 3.49 -9.72
N ARG A 120 9.72 3.68 -11.01
CA ARG A 120 10.26 4.94 -11.57
C ARG A 120 9.20 6.06 -11.66
N HIS A 121 7.93 5.71 -11.85
CA HIS A 121 6.83 6.67 -12.03
C HIS A 121 6.20 7.12 -10.72
N CYS A 122 6.46 6.43 -9.61
CA CYS A 122 5.84 6.72 -8.32
C CYS A 122 6.16 8.13 -7.79
N LEU A 123 7.34 8.69 -8.11
CA LEU A 123 7.69 10.08 -7.79
C LEU A 123 6.83 11.09 -8.57
N ILE A 124 6.55 10.80 -9.84
CA ILE A 124 5.73 11.65 -10.71
C ILE A 124 4.27 11.62 -10.27
N ILE A 125 3.75 10.45 -9.88
CA ILE A 125 2.39 10.31 -9.37
C ILE A 125 2.24 10.99 -7.99
N LYS A 126 3.23 10.86 -7.09
CA LYS A 126 3.27 11.61 -5.82
C LYS A 126 3.23 13.12 -6.08
N ALA A 127 4.05 13.62 -7.00
CA ALA A 127 4.08 15.04 -7.38
C ALA A 127 2.73 15.50 -7.95
N TYR A 128 2.11 14.71 -8.85
CA TYR A 128 0.82 15.04 -9.44
C TYR A 128 -0.33 15.04 -8.42
N LEU A 129 -0.43 14.02 -7.56
CA LEU A 129 -1.50 13.93 -6.55
C LEU A 129 -1.36 15.00 -5.46
N SER A 130 -0.13 15.36 -5.10
CA SER A 130 0.18 16.49 -4.22
C SER A 130 -0.22 17.82 -4.86
N TRP A 131 0.21 18.08 -6.11
CA TRP A 131 -0.16 19.26 -6.89
C TRP A 131 -1.68 19.41 -7.05
N ARG A 132 -2.38 18.30 -7.33
CA ARG A 132 -3.83 18.32 -7.53
C ARG A 132 -4.60 18.60 -6.23
N SER A 133 -4.12 18.08 -5.10
CA SER A 133 -4.72 18.37 -3.78
C SER A 133 -4.45 19.81 -3.35
N PHE A 134 -3.28 20.36 -3.69
CA PHE A 134 -2.93 21.76 -3.47
C PHE A 134 -3.77 22.73 -4.32
N ASN A 135 -4.07 22.38 -5.57
CA ASN A 135 -4.90 23.24 -6.43
C ASN A 135 -6.40 23.25 -6.09
N GLN A 136 -6.88 22.33 -5.25
CA GLN A 136 -8.25 22.41 -4.73
C GLN A 136 -8.38 23.41 -3.57
N THR A 137 -7.26 23.81 -2.94
CA THR A 137 -7.26 24.75 -1.80
C THR A 137 -6.87 26.19 -2.16
N THR A 138 -6.37 26.45 -3.38
CA THR A 138 -5.98 27.82 -3.80
C THR A 138 -6.59 28.22 -5.15
N THR A 139 -7.42 29.26 -5.17
CA THR A 139 -8.05 29.89 -6.35
C THR A 139 -7.12 30.86 -7.11
N LYS A 140 -5.82 30.56 -7.27
CA LYS A 140 -4.91 31.40 -8.07
C LYS A 140 -4.32 30.63 -9.26
N ARG A 141 -4.64 31.11 -10.48
CA ARG A 141 -4.09 30.65 -11.77
C ARG A 141 -2.58 30.92 -11.84
N ILE A 142 -1.77 29.87 -11.96
CA ILE A 142 -0.30 29.88 -12.20
C ILE A 142 0.01 28.82 -13.29
N PRO A 143 1.03 28.99 -14.16
CA PRO A 143 0.95 28.57 -15.57
C PRO A 143 1.03 27.06 -15.82
N LYS A 144 0.36 26.65 -16.92
CA LYS A 144 0.24 25.26 -17.39
C LYS A 144 1.62 24.63 -17.65
N PHE A 145 2.03 23.70 -16.79
CA PHE A 145 3.11 22.74 -17.09
C PHE A 145 2.67 21.81 -18.24
N ARG A 146 2.96 22.22 -19.49
CA ARG A 146 2.60 21.49 -20.71
C ARG A 146 3.31 20.13 -20.88
N GLY A 147 4.37 19.85 -20.12
CA GLY A 147 5.12 18.59 -20.23
C GLY A 147 4.44 17.36 -19.61
N LEU A 148 3.63 17.53 -18.55
CA LEU A 148 3.05 16.39 -17.82
C LEU A 148 1.83 15.78 -18.55
N TYR A 149 1.15 16.56 -19.39
CA TYR A 149 -0.04 16.12 -20.13
C TYR A 149 0.27 15.11 -21.24
N ILE A 150 1.51 15.07 -21.75
CA ILE A 150 1.90 14.16 -22.83
C ILE A 150 2.11 12.73 -22.30
N LEU A 151 2.63 12.58 -21.08
CA LEU A 151 2.85 11.26 -20.45
C LEU A 151 1.56 10.56 -20.01
N LEU A 152 0.49 11.32 -19.71
CA LEU A 152 -0.82 10.78 -19.32
C LEU A 152 -1.71 10.40 -20.52
N ARG A 153 -1.35 10.76 -21.77
CA ARG A 153 -2.10 10.40 -22.98
C ARG A 153 -1.62 9.13 -23.68
N LEU A 154 -0.54 8.50 -23.19
CA LEU A 154 0.01 7.27 -23.75
C LEU A 154 -0.39 6.00 -22.97
N TYR A 155 -1.34 6.10 -22.04
CA TYR A 155 -1.97 4.97 -21.33
C TYR A 155 -3.47 5.19 -21.14
#